data_AF-A0A7S1M3Z8-F1
#
_entry.id   AF-A0A7S1M3Z8-F1
#
_cell.length_a   1.000
_cell.length_b   1.000
_cell.length_c   1.000
_cell.angle_alpha   90.00
_cell.angle_beta   90.00
_cell.angle_gamma   90.00
#
_symmetry.space_group_name_H-M   'P 1'
#
loop_
_entity.id
_entity.type
_entity.pdbx_description
1 polymer ?
#
loop_
_entity_poly.entity_id
_entity_poly.type
_entity_poly.pdbx_seq_one_letter_code
_entity_poly.pdbx_strand_id
1 'polypeptide(L)'
;GVETDPAGSDACRVRLAMTRVPGVPLENFLELRSRRAADAHLASQQQQQCFVEACHFARELVLQLSPTFEHVAAFAYHRDVNSHNILIEGDGEKPVFGLVDFGLAVDLSRWQGPMGPLSWHLVDIGGDCRYWPMSAWLQFECGWQELSKYPPLSTEYQAQLDFHALGVTALQVLAALSPKAEGDSLPPELRALQAAWEQYWEDATRFWQRLLDVFRHGGDQNALKVACIAEGVHNIVGANLAALRLAIREAYNASGGDDGRSGDDRLSHARPLFAALLELISAGGTVGFEEVVRAPSWQAVRALAAAADPMRSARGVPTLDLPLQRCS
;
A
#
# COMPACT_ATOMS: atom_id res chain seq x y z
N GLY A 1 -17.54 16.78 -16.16
CA GLY A 1 -17.54 17.38 -17.52
C GLY A 1 -16.13 17.74 -17.90
N VAL A 2 -15.74 17.51 -19.14
CA VAL A 2 -14.45 17.96 -19.68
C VAL A 2 -14.73 19.09 -20.67
N GLU A 3 -14.21 20.28 -20.41
CA GLU A 3 -14.26 21.41 -21.33
C GLU A 3 -12.85 21.68 -21.85
N THR A 4 -12.75 21.87 -23.16
CA THR A 4 -11.47 22.05 -23.85
C THR A 4 -11.50 23.38 -24.59
N ASP A 5 -10.80 24.38 -24.07
CA ASP A 5 -10.72 25.72 -24.66
C ASP A 5 -9.37 25.89 -25.39
N PRO A 6 -9.36 26.39 -26.64
CA PRO A 6 -8.12 26.78 -27.29
C PRO A 6 -7.48 27.96 -26.54
N ALA A 7 -6.23 27.81 -26.11
CA ALA A 7 -5.51 28.78 -25.29
C ALA A 7 -4.30 29.41 -26.02
N GLY A 8 -4.33 29.44 -27.35
CA GLY A 8 -3.25 29.91 -28.23
C GLY A 8 -3.10 28.99 -29.46
N SER A 9 -2.14 29.27 -30.35
CA SER A 9 -1.88 28.43 -31.54
C SER A 9 -1.43 27.01 -31.19
N ASP A 10 -0.80 26.82 -30.03
CA ASP A 10 -0.18 25.55 -29.62
C ASP A 10 -0.52 25.11 -28.18
N ALA A 11 -1.52 25.75 -27.56
CA ALA A 11 -1.89 25.47 -26.17
C ALA A 11 -3.37 25.10 -26.06
N CYS A 12 -3.64 24.03 -25.31
CA CYS A 12 -4.96 23.55 -25.00
C CYS A 12 -5.21 23.68 -23.50
N ARG A 13 -6.32 24.32 -23.10
CA ARG A 13 -6.74 24.35 -21.70
C ARG A 13 -7.82 23.30 -21.51
N VAL A 14 -7.52 22.30 -20.70
CA VAL A 14 -8.49 21.29 -20.28
C VAL A 14 -9.00 21.65 -18.88
N ARG A 15 -10.32 21.76 -18.74
CA ARG A 15 -10.99 21.92 -17.44
C ARG A 15 -11.77 20.64 -17.13
N LEU A 16 -11.51 20.08 -15.96
CA LEU A 16 -12.17 18.88 -15.47
C LEU A 16 -13.08 19.26 -14.30
N ALA A 17 -14.39 19.10 -14.48
CA ALA A 17 -15.36 19.18 -13.39
C ALA A 17 -15.72 17.77 -12.95
N MET A 18 -15.40 17.43 -11.70
CA MET A 18 -15.66 16.14 -11.07
C MET A 18 -16.47 16.30 -9.78
N THR A 19 -17.22 15.27 -9.43
CA THR A 19 -17.89 15.21 -8.12
C THR A 19 -16.83 15.27 -7.04
N ARG A 20 -17.03 16.13 -6.04
CA ARG A 20 -16.14 16.20 -4.89
C ARG A 20 -16.25 14.90 -4.11
N VAL A 21 -15.14 14.17 -4.02
CA VAL A 21 -14.98 13.07 -3.06
C VAL A 21 -14.72 13.68 -1.68
N PRO A 22 -15.50 13.33 -0.65
CA PRO A 22 -15.33 13.92 0.68
C PRO A 22 -14.09 13.36 1.38
N GLY A 23 -13.69 14.00 2.49
CA GLY A 23 -12.54 13.61 3.30
C GLY A 23 -11.29 14.45 3.10
N VAL A 24 -10.19 14.00 3.73
CA VAL A 24 -8.85 14.56 3.63
C VAL A 24 -7.88 13.50 3.10
N PRO A 25 -6.74 13.86 2.50
CA PRO A 25 -5.71 12.88 2.15
C PRO A 25 -5.33 12.01 3.35
N LEU A 26 -5.22 10.70 3.13
CA LEU A 26 -4.90 9.73 4.17
C LEU A 26 -3.56 10.06 4.84
N GLU A 27 -2.56 10.55 4.09
CA GLU A 27 -1.28 10.99 4.66
C GLU A 27 -1.48 12.05 5.76
N ASN A 28 -2.30 13.08 5.50
CA ASN A 28 -2.58 14.15 6.47
C ASN A 28 -3.29 13.60 7.72
N PHE A 29 -4.21 12.64 7.54
CA PHE A 29 -4.89 11.98 8.64
C PHE A 29 -3.90 11.18 9.51
N LEU A 30 -3.04 10.38 8.88
CA LEU A 30 -2.04 9.56 9.56
C LEU A 30 -1.05 10.45 10.33
N GLU A 31 -0.54 11.52 9.71
CA GLU A 31 0.39 12.45 10.35
C GLU A 31 -0.23 13.09 11.61
N LEU A 32 -1.48 13.55 11.52
CA LEU A 32 -2.18 14.13 12.66
C LEU A 32 -2.35 13.12 13.81
N ARG A 33 -2.67 11.86 13.49
CA ARG A 33 -2.82 10.79 14.49
C ARG A 33 -1.48 10.41 15.11
N SER A 34 -0.43 10.23 14.33
CA SER A 34 0.90 9.90 14.84
C SER A 34 1.46 10.98 15.76
N ARG A 35 1.25 12.27 15.44
CA ARG A 35 1.62 13.38 16.34
C ARG A 35 0.92 13.30 17.70
N ARG A 36 -0.39 13.02 17.71
CA ARG A 36 -1.16 12.85 18.96
C ARG A 36 -0.71 11.64 19.78
N ALA A 37 -0.32 10.56 19.11
CA ALA A 37 0.16 9.35 19.77
C ALA A 37 1.55 9.54 20.41
N ALA A 38 2.44 10.31 19.76
CA ALA A 38 3.78 10.59 20.27
C ALA A 38 3.78 11.34 21.63
N ASP A 39 2.76 12.16 21.86
CA ASP A 39 2.62 12.93 23.10
C ASP A 39 2.06 12.11 24.28
N ALA A 40 1.61 10.86 24.04
CA ALA A 40 0.91 10.04 25.03
C ALA A 40 1.76 8.85 25.51
N HIS A 41 2.04 8.79 26.81
CA HIS A 41 2.47 7.53 27.43
C HIS A 41 1.26 6.61 27.60
N LEU A 42 1.20 5.57 26.75
CA LEU A 42 0.10 4.63 26.72
C LEU A 42 0.34 3.45 27.66
N ALA A 43 -0.68 3.11 28.46
CA ALA A 43 -0.68 1.85 29.21
C ALA A 43 -0.79 0.65 28.24
N SER A 44 -0.39 -0.54 28.68
CA SER A 44 -0.38 -1.76 27.84
C SER A 44 -1.74 -2.09 27.21
N GLN A 45 -2.84 -1.85 27.95
CA GLN A 45 -4.20 -2.03 27.42
C GLN A 45 -4.53 -1.04 26.28
N GLN A 46 -4.03 0.20 26.38
CA GLN A 46 -4.22 1.20 25.34
C GLN A 46 -3.39 0.88 24.10
N GLN A 47 -2.18 0.35 24.26
CA GLN A 47 -1.34 -0.11 23.13
C GLN A 47 -2.05 -1.23 22.34
N GLN A 48 -2.65 -2.20 23.04
CA GLN A 48 -3.44 -3.24 22.39
C GLN A 48 -4.64 -2.65 21.63
N GLN A 49 -5.34 -1.68 22.24
CA GLN A 49 -6.47 -1.02 21.59
C GLN A 49 -6.03 -0.24 20.34
N CYS A 50 -4.90 0.46 20.38
CA CYS A 50 -4.34 1.16 19.22
C CYS A 50 -3.98 0.19 18.09
N PHE A 51 -3.42 -0.98 18.42
CA PHE A 51 -3.14 -2.01 17.41
C PHE A 51 -4.44 -2.56 16.77
N VAL A 52 -5.46 -2.84 17.58
CA VAL A 52 -6.78 -3.28 17.07
C VAL A 52 -7.41 -2.20 16.18
N GLU A 53 -7.31 -0.92 16.57
CA GLU A 53 -7.74 0.22 15.75
C GLU A 53 -6.94 0.27 14.43
N ALA A 54 -5.62 0.13 14.49
CA ALA A 54 -4.76 0.13 13.30
C ALA A 54 -5.14 -1.00 12.31
N CYS A 55 -5.36 -2.23 12.82
CA CYS A 55 -5.85 -3.35 12.02
C CYS A 55 -7.23 -3.07 11.43
N HIS A 56 -8.14 -2.48 12.21
CA HIS A 56 -9.47 -2.10 11.75
C HIS A 56 -9.39 -1.11 10.58
N PHE A 57 -8.63 -0.02 10.72
CA PHE A 57 -8.45 0.98 9.65
C PHE A 57 -7.83 0.38 8.38
N ALA A 58 -6.75 -0.39 8.50
CA ALA A 58 -6.09 -1.02 7.36
C ALA A 58 -7.02 -2.03 6.66
N ARG A 59 -7.81 -2.79 7.44
CA ARG A 59 -8.79 -3.73 6.90
C ARG A 59 -9.95 -3.03 6.19
N GLU A 60 -10.50 -1.98 6.78
CA GLU A 60 -11.58 -1.20 6.15
C GLU A 60 -11.11 -0.51 4.87
N LEU A 61 -9.87 -0.02 4.82
CA LEU A 61 -9.25 0.50 3.60
C LEU A 61 -9.29 -0.55 2.47
N VAL A 62 -8.80 -1.77 2.76
CA VAL A 62 -8.78 -2.86 1.78
C VAL A 62 -10.20 -3.25 1.37
N LEU A 63 -11.13 -3.38 2.31
CA LEU A 63 -12.51 -3.79 2.03
C LEU A 63 -13.28 -2.79 1.17
N GLN A 64 -13.10 -1.50 1.43
CA GLN A 64 -13.83 -0.44 0.73
C GLN A 64 -13.25 -0.15 -0.65
N LEU A 65 -11.92 -0.21 -0.82
CA LEU A 65 -11.28 0.08 -2.11
C LEU A 65 -11.21 -1.14 -3.04
N SER A 66 -11.24 -2.38 -2.53
CA SER A 66 -11.20 -3.57 -3.40
C SER A 66 -12.31 -3.60 -4.47
N PRO A 67 -13.60 -3.33 -4.17
CA PRO A 67 -14.64 -3.23 -5.20
C PRO A 67 -14.41 -2.09 -6.21
N THR A 68 -13.84 -0.97 -5.76
CA THR A 68 -13.50 0.16 -6.62
C THR A 68 -12.42 -0.25 -7.61
N PHE A 69 -11.34 -0.90 -7.14
CA PHE A 69 -10.30 -1.42 -8.02
C PHE A 69 -10.78 -2.57 -8.90
N GLU A 70 -11.68 -3.43 -8.42
CA GLU A 70 -12.33 -4.46 -9.23
C GLU A 70 -13.04 -3.83 -10.45
N HIS A 71 -13.74 -2.71 -10.23
CA HIS A 71 -14.40 -1.98 -11.30
C HIS A 71 -13.42 -1.25 -12.23
N VAL A 72 -12.41 -0.57 -11.66
CA VAL A 72 -11.39 0.16 -12.44
C VAL A 72 -10.58 -0.81 -13.29
N ALA A 73 -10.15 -1.95 -12.75
CA ALA A 73 -9.35 -2.97 -13.42
C ALA A 73 -10.07 -3.65 -14.60
N ALA A 74 -11.36 -3.38 -14.81
CA ALA A 74 -12.05 -3.79 -16.03
C ALA A 74 -11.70 -2.90 -17.24
N PHE A 75 -11.16 -1.70 -17.00
CA PHE A 75 -10.91 -0.69 -18.03
C PHE A 75 -9.51 -0.07 -17.98
N ALA A 76 -8.90 0.01 -16.80
CA ALA A 76 -7.65 0.72 -16.59
C ALA A 76 -6.83 0.18 -15.41
N TYR A 77 -5.54 0.49 -15.40
CA TYR A 77 -4.69 0.44 -14.20
C TYR A 77 -4.48 1.87 -13.69
N HIS A 78 -4.55 2.08 -12.37
CA HIS A 78 -4.41 3.41 -11.76
C HIS A 78 -2.94 3.86 -11.70
N ARG A 79 -2.02 2.96 -11.34
CA ARG A 79 -0.55 3.14 -11.31
C ARG A 79 -0.01 4.20 -10.33
N ASP A 80 -0.86 4.79 -9.51
CA ASP A 80 -0.47 5.80 -8.52
C ASP A 80 -1.33 5.73 -7.27
N VAL A 81 -1.53 4.51 -6.77
CA VAL A 81 -2.27 4.27 -5.53
C VAL A 81 -1.33 4.57 -4.36
N ASN A 82 -1.63 5.59 -3.57
CA ASN A 82 -0.82 5.99 -2.43
C ASN A 82 -1.67 6.77 -1.41
N SER A 83 -1.09 7.13 -0.27
CA SER A 83 -1.81 7.86 0.79
C SER A 83 -2.17 9.33 0.48
N HIS A 84 -1.63 9.93 -0.60
CA HIS A 84 -2.08 11.25 -1.10
C HIS A 84 -3.34 11.14 -1.94
N ASN A 85 -3.44 10.07 -2.74
CA ASN A 85 -4.53 9.82 -3.68
C ASN A 85 -5.69 9.02 -3.07
N ILE A 86 -5.57 8.64 -1.79
CA ILE A 86 -6.66 8.05 -1.02
C ILE A 86 -7.15 9.09 0.00
N LEU A 87 -8.44 9.40 -0.07
CA LEU A 87 -9.11 10.27 0.89
C LEU A 87 -9.74 9.43 2.01
N ILE A 88 -9.78 9.99 3.21
CA ILE A 88 -10.47 9.43 4.36
C ILE A 88 -11.42 10.45 4.98
N GLU A 89 -12.65 10.01 5.25
CA GLU A 89 -13.67 10.69 6.05
C GLU A 89 -14.14 9.78 7.18
N GLY A 90 -14.83 10.32 8.17
CA GLY A 90 -15.42 9.56 9.27
C GLY A 90 -14.66 9.73 10.59
N ASP A 91 -15.09 8.97 11.59
CA ASP A 91 -14.47 8.92 12.91
C ASP A 91 -13.58 7.66 13.07
N GLY A 92 -13.09 7.43 14.29
CA GLY A 92 -12.29 6.24 14.64
C GLY A 92 -13.01 4.90 14.39
N GLU A 93 -14.33 4.89 14.42
CA GLU A 93 -15.11 3.65 14.34
C GLU A 93 -15.56 3.32 12.92
N LYS A 94 -15.77 4.34 12.08
CA LYS A 94 -16.32 4.16 10.73
C LYS A 94 -15.54 4.99 9.72
N PRO A 95 -14.28 4.63 9.42
CA PRO A 95 -13.54 5.29 8.36
C PRO A 95 -14.20 5.00 7.01
N VAL A 96 -14.27 6.01 6.15
CA VAL A 96 -14.77 5.93 4.78
C VAL A 96 -13.64 6.34 3.85
N PHE A 97 -13.27 5.46 2.93
CA PHE A 97 -12.17 5.68 2.00
C PHE A 97 -12.65 5.98 0.59
N GLY A 98 -12.01 6.94 -0.06
CA GLY A 98 -12.23 7.29 -1.47
C GLY A 98 -10.92 7.30 -2.24
N LEU A 99 -10.98 6.99 -3.53
CA LEU A 99 -9.84 7.04 -4.45
C LEU A 99 -9.99 8.25 -5.37
N VAL A 100 -8.92 9.01 -5.55
CA VAL A 100 -8.85 10.18 -6.44
C VAL A 100 -7.60 10.11 -7.32
N ASP A 101 -7.52 11.04 -8.28
CA ASP A 101 -6.38 11.25 -9.18
C ASP A 101 -6.02 10.06 -10.09
N PHE A 102 -6.72 9.99 -11.23
CA PHE A 102 -6.42 9.03 -12.30
C PHE A 102 -5.44 9.61 -13.35
N GLY A 103 -4.64 10.62 -13.00
CA GLY A 103 -3.77 11.32 -13.94
C GLY A 103 -2.70 10.44 -14.59
N LEU A 104 -2.33 9.33 -13.94
CA LEU A 104 -1.35 8.35 -14.44
C LEU A 104 -2.00 7.03 -14.86
N ALA A 105 -3.33 6.96 -14.86
CA ALA A 105 -4.05 5.76 -15.23
C ALA A 105 -3.87 5.45 -16.71
N VAL A 106 -3.80 4.15 -17.03
CA VAL A 106 -3.61 3.65 -18.40
C VAL A 106 -4.76 2.74 -18.79
N ASP A 107 -5.20 2.83 -20.04
CA ASP A 107 -6.21 1.92 -20.59
C ASP A 107 -5.67 0.48 -20.61
N LEU A 108 -6.45 -0.45 -20.06
CA LEU A 108 -6.08 -1.85 -19.89
C LEU A 108 -5.74 -2.52 -21.23
N SER A 109 -6.58 -2.30 -22.25
CA SER A 109 -6.44 -2.94 -23.56
C SER A 109 -5.20 -2.47 -24.31
N ARG A 110 -4.84 -1.19 -24.13
CA ARG A 110 -3.64 -0.59 -24.72
C ARG A 110 -2.38 -0.99 -23.95
N TRP A 111 -2.48 -1.00 -22.62
CA TRP A 111 -1.39 -1.39 -21.73
C TRP A 111 -0.93 -2.83 -22.02
N GLN A 112 -1.88 -3.77 -22.08
CA GLN A 112 -1.63 -5.19 -22.38
C GLN A 112 -1.53 -5.50 -23.88
N GLY A 113 -1.69 -4.50 -24.73
CA GLY A 113 -1.68 -4.64 -26.18
C GLY A 113 -0.29 -4.94 -26.76
N PRO A 114 -0.18 -5.00 -28.10
CA PRO A 114 1.11 -5.14 -28.77
C PRO A 114 2.04 -3.99 -28.39
N MET A 115 3.36 -4.25 -28.47
CA MET A 115 4.38 -3.25 -28.16
C MET A 115 4.15 -1.96 -28.96
N GLY A 116 3.97 -0.87 -28.22
CA GLY A 116 3.70 0.46 -28.78
C GLY A 116 3.71 1.53 -27.69
N PRO A 117 3.52 2.81 -28.06
CA PRO A 117 3.68 3.96 -27.14
C PRO A 117 2.75 3.94 -25.92
N LEU A 118 1.68 3.15 -25.97
CA LEU A 118 0.67 3.03 -24.91
C LEU A 118 0.71 1.66 -24.20
N SER A 119 1.67 0.81 -24.57
CA SER A 119 1.88 -0.49 -23.94
C SER A 119 2.82 -0.37 -22.74
N TRP A 120 2.74 -1.32 -21.81
CA TRP A 120 3.58 -1.38 -20.62
C TRP A 120 5.09 -1.32 -20.89
N HIS A 121 5.52 -1.71 -22.09
CA HIS A 121 6.93 -1.69 -22.51
C HIS A 121 7.49 -0.26 -22.58
N LEU A 122 6.70 0.69 -23.08
CA LEU A 122 7.18 2.01 -23.52
C LEU A 122 6.47 3.19 -22.85
N VAL A 123 5.35 2.96 -22.15
CA VAL A 123 4.74 3.99 -21.33
C VAL A 123 5.68 4.34 -20.18
N ASP A 124 5.85 5.64 -19.93
CA ASP A 124 6.68 6.13 -18.84
C ASP A 124 6.24 5.53 -17.50
N ILE A 125 7.23 5.20 -16.68
CA ILE A 125 7.00 4.73 -15.32
C ILE A 125 6.57 5.93 -14.50
N GLY A 126 5.43 5.82 -13.83
CA GLY A 126 4.85 6.89 -13.06
C GLY A 126 4.44 6.44 -11.67
N GLY A 127 4.04 7.43 -10.89
CA GLY A 127 3.51 7.27 -9.55
C GLY A 127 4.57 7.46 -8.48
N ASP A 128 4.13 7.47 -7.23
CA ASP A 128 5.00 7.56 -6.08
C ASP A 128 5.84 6.29 -5.92
N CYS A 129 7.15 6.38 -6.19
CA CYS A 129 8.04 5.23 -6.17
C CYS A 129 8.26 4.61 -4.78
N ARG A 130 7.75 5.23 -3.70
CA ARG A 130 7.69 4.58 -2.39
C ARG A 130 6.74 3.39 -2.37
N TYR A 131 5.81 3.33 -3.32
CA TYR A 131 4.80 2.27 -3.46
C TYR A 131 5.06 1.35 -4.65
N TRP A 132 6.21 1.50 -5.30
CA TRP A 132 6.58 0.66 -6.44
C TRP A 132 7.02 -0.73 -5.98
N PRO A 133 6.54 -1.80 -6.65
CA PRO A 133 7.12 -3.12 -6.48
C PRO A 133 8.52 -3.22 -7.10
N MET A 134 9.22 -4.31 -6.82
CA MET A 134 10.54 -4.59 -7.40
C MET A 134 10.54 -4.55 -8.93
N SER A 135 9.50 -5.08 -9.58
CA SER A 135 9.42 -5.05 -11.05
C SER A 135 9.37 -3.65 -11.64
N ALA A 136 8.77 -2.67 -10.95
CA ALA A 136 8.74 -1.29 -11.41
C ALA A 136 10.12 -0.62 -11.29
N TRP A 137 10.88 -0.94 -10.23
CA TRP A 137 12.28 -0.53 -10.13
C TRP A 137 13.16 -1.18 -11.20
N LEU A 138 12.97 -2.47 -11.47
CA LEU A 138 13.71 -3.16 -12.54
C LEU A 138 13.38 -2.58 -13.93
N GLN A 139 12.11 -2.25 -14.20
CA GLN A 139 11.70 -1.54 -15.41
C GLN A 139 12.39 -0.16 -15.50
N PHE A 140 12.46 0.58 -14.39
CA PHE A 140 13.10 1.90 -14.33
C PHE A 140 14.59 1.83 -14.65
N GLU A 141 15.29 0.90 -14.00
CA GLU A 141 16.73 0.74 -14.07
C GLU A 141 17.18 0.08 -15.38
N CYS A 142 16.50 -0.98 -15.82
CA CYS A 142 17.01 -1.84 -16.89
C CYS A 142 16.11 -1.89 -18.12
N GLY A 143 14.89 -1.36 -18.05
CA GLY A 143 13.92 -1.40 -19.14
C GLY A 143 13.22 -2.75 -19.30
N TRP A 144 12.23 -2.76 -20.20
CA TRP A 144 11.34 -3.92 -20.37
C TRP A 144 12.04 -5.16 -20.92
N GLN A 145 13.13 -4.99 -21.68
CA GLN A 145 13.88 -6.11 -22.24
C GLN A 145 14.52 -6.94 -21.12
N GLU A 146 15.01 -6.28 -20.07
CA GLU A 146 15.56 -6.98 -18.90
C GLU A 146 14.43 -7.59 -18.08
N LEU A 147 13.37 -6.84 -17.81
CA LEU A 147 12.21 -7.30 -17.04
C LEU A 147 11.60 -8.59 -17.65
N SER A 148 11.55 -8.67 -18.97
CA SER A 148 11.00 -9.81 -19.73
C SER A 148 11.77 -11.11 -19.54
N LYS A 149 13.01 -11.05 -19.03
CA LYS A 149 13.80 -12.25 -18.67
C LYS A 149 13.31 -12.89 -17.36
N TYR A 150 12.46 -12.19 -16.60
CA TYR A 150 11.93 -12.63 -15.31
C TYR A 150 10.39 -12.68 -15.38
N PRO A 151 9.79 -13.82 -15.80
CA PRO A 151 8.35 -13.91 -16.00
C PRO A 151 7.47 -13.54 -14.78
N PRO A 152 7.84 -13.88 -13.53
CA PRO A 152 7.09 -13.45 -12.35
C PRO A 152 7.07 -11.92 -12.21
N LEU A 153 8.22 -11.26 -12.35
CA LEU A 153 8.33 -9.79 -12.29
C LEU A 153 7.62 -9.11 -13.46
N SER A 154 7.66 -9.71 -14.65
CA SER A 154 6.88 -9.23 -15.80
C SER A 154 5.38 -9.24 -15.51
N THR A 155 4.89 -10.31 -14.88
CA THR A 155 3.47 -10.43 -14.49
C THR A 155 3.12 -9.42 -13.41
N GLU A 156 4.00 -9.24 -12.42
CA GLU A 156 3.85 -8.24 -11.36
C GLU A 156 3.69 -6.83 -11.95
N TYR A 157 4.60 -6.43 -12.85
CA TYR A 157 4.55 -5.10 -13.48
C TYR A 157 3.31 -4.90 -14.35
N GLN A 158 2.91 -5.92 -15.09
CA GLN A 158 1.82 -5.81 -16.05
C GLN A 158 0.45 -5.76 -15.40
N ALA A 159 0.26 -6.45 -14.27
CA ALA A 159 -1.07 -6.70 -13.72
C ALA A 159 -1.23 -6.43 -12.22
N GLN A 160 -0.15 -6.22 -11.47
CA GLN A 160 -0.18 -6.22 -10.00
C GLN A 160 0.27 -4.90 -9.35
N LEU A 161 0.54 -3.85 -10.13
CA LEU A 161 0.96 -2.55 -9.60
C LEU A 161 -0.03 -1.99 -8.57
N ASP A 162 -1.32 -1.96 -8.91
CA ASP A 162 -2.37 -1.41 -8.03
C ASP A 162 -2.59 -2.29 -6.78
N PHE A 163 -2.46 -3.62 -6.91
CA PHE A 163 -2.53 -4.56 -5.78
C PHE A 163 -1.41 -4.28 -4.78
N HIS A 164 -0.17 -4.22 -5.29
CA HIS A 164 1.00 -3.97 -4.47
C HIS A 164 0.90 -2.62 -3.75
N ALA A 165 0.56 -1.58 -4.49
CA ALA A 165 0.48 -0.22 -3.97
C ALA A 165 -0.63 -0.06 -2.90
N LEU A 166 -1.78 -0.72 -3.05
CA LEU A 166 -2.79 -0.78 -1.99
C LEU A 166 -2.28 -1.54 -0.76
N GLY A 167 -1.57 -2.66 -0.95
CA GLY A 167 -0.95 -3.43 0.14
C GLY A 167 0.04 -2.61 0.95
N VAL A 168 0.94 -1.89 0.28
CA VAL A 168 1.90 -0.97 0.92
C VAL A 168 1.17 0.17 1.65
N THR A 169 0.11 0.73 1.06
CA THR A 169 -0.70 1.75 1.73
C THR A 169 -1.39 1.21 2.99
N ALA A 170 -1.91 -0.02 2.96
CA ALA A 170 -2.50 -0.66 4.13
C ALA A 170 -1.46 -0.94 5.23
N LEU A 171 -0.23 -1.33 4.88
CA LEU A 171 0.88 -1.43 5.83
C LEU A 171 1.26 -0.07 6.42
N GLN A 172 1.25 0.99 5.62
CA GLN A 172 1.50 2.36 6.10
C GLN A 172 0.47 2.77 7.15
N VAL A 173 -0.82 2.48 6.92
CA VAL A 173 -1.89 2.71 7.92
C VAL A 173 -1.64 1.91 9.19
N LEU A 174 -1.35 0.61 9.05
CA LEU A 174 -1.06 -0.26 10.18
C LEU A 174 0.10 0.27 11.01
N ALA A 175 1.23 0.60 10.38
CA ALA A 175 2.44 1.06 11.05
C ALA A 175 2.29 2.45 11.69
N ALA A 176 1.58 3.37 11.03
CA ALA A 176 1.40 4.74 11.53
C ALA A 176 0.45 4.83 12.73
N LEU A 177 -0.52 3.92 12.82
CA LEU A 177 -1.52 3.87 13.91
C LEU A 177 -1.16 2.87 15.01
N SER A 178 -0.27 1.91 14.75
CA SER A 178 0.19 0.96 15.76
C SER A 178 1.05 1.66 16.82
N PRO A 179 1.02 1.18 18.08
CA PRO A 179 1.96 1.64 19.10
C PRO A 179 3.40 1.32 18.66
N LYS A 180 4.34 2.22 18.97
CA LYS A 180 5.76 1.94 18.74
C LYS A 180 6.24 0.81 19.65
N ALA A 181 7.10 -0.06 19.13
CA ALA A 181 7.71 -1.16 19.87
C ALA A 181 8.72 -0.65 20.92
N GLU A 182 8.21 -0.06 22.01
CA GLU A 182 9.02 0.22 23.19
C GLU A 182 8.89 -0.97 24.17
N GLY A 183 10.00 -1.69 24.35
CA GLY A 183 10.12 -2.83 25.27
C GLY A 183 9.34 -4.09 24.85
N ASP A 184 8.96 -4.88 25.85
CA ASP A 184 8.31 -6.19 25.69
C ASP A 184 6.77 -6.11 25.54
N SER A 185 6.25 -4.93 25.22
CA SER A 185 4.80 -4.67 25.18
C SER A 185 4.06 -5.30 24.00
N LEU A 186 4.74 -5.43 22.86
CA LEU A 186 4.22 -6.07 21.65
C LEU A 186 4.70 -7.51 21.48
N PRO A 187 3.90 -8.39 20.86
CA PRO A 187 4.35 -9.69 20.40
C PRO A 187 5.60 -9.57 19.50
N PRO A 188 6.54 -10.52 19.57
CA PRO A 188 7.77 -10.47 18.79
C PRO A 188 7.52 -10.41 17.28
N GLU A 189 6.46 -11.04 16.78
CA GLU A 189 6.09 -11.04 15.36
C GLU A 189 5.64 -9.64 14.89
N LEU A 190 4.94 -8.89 15.74
CA LEU A 190 4.57 -7.50 15.44
C LEU A 190 5.78 -6.58 15.45
N ARG A 191 6.73 -6.80 16.36
CA ARG A 191 8.00 -6.04 16.37
C ARG A 191 8.82 -6.32 15.12
N ALA A 192 8.90 -7.59 14.70
CA ALA A 192 9.55 -7.97 13.45
C ALA A 192 8.88 -7.29 12.24
N LEU A 193 7.54 -7.25 12.20
CA LEU A 193 6.79 -6.56 11.16
C LEU A 193 7.07 -5.05 11.16
N GLN A 194 7.08 -4.40 12.33
CA GLN A 194 7.40 -2.97 12.43
C GLN A 194 8.84 -2.68 11.98
N ALA A 195 9.82 -3.49 12.38
CA ALA A 195 11.21 -3.32 11.97
C ALA A 195 11.38 -3.50 10.45
N ALA A 196 10.75 -4.52 9.87
CA ALA A 196 10.78 -4.74 8.41
C ALA A 196 10.11 -3.59 7.64
N TRP A 197 9.00 -3.06 8.17
CA TRP A 197 8.35 -1.88 7.62
C TRP A 197 9.21 -0.63 7.68
N GLU A 198 9.83 -0.34 8.83
CA GLU A 198 10.69 0.83 8.99
C GLU A 198 11.88 0.79 8.04
N GLN A 199 12.53 -0.38 7.89
CA GLN A 199 13.62 -0.56 6.91
C GLN A 199 13.14 -0.33 5.47
N TYR A 200 12.03 -0.96 5.06
CA TYR A 200 11.47 -0.76 3.72
C TYR A 200 11.15 0.72 3.47
N TRP A 201 10.47 1.37 4.40
CA TRP A 201 9.98 2.72 4.24
C TRP A 201 11.12 3.75 4.23
N GLU A 202 12.17 3.53 5.03
CA GLU A 202 13.38 4.36 5.02
C GLU A 202 14.07 4.31 3.64
N ASP A 203 14.35 3.11 3.12
CA ASP A 203 14.99 2.95 1.82
C ASP A 203 14.12 3.50 0.69
N ALA A 204 12.83 3.16 0.68
CA ALA A 204 11.88 3.63 -0.33
C ALA A 204 11.79 5.16 -0.34
N THR A 205 11.75 5.79 0.84
CA THR A 205 11.74 7.26 0.99
C THR A 205 13.05 7.87 0.51
N ARG A 206 14.20 7.26 0.82
CA ARG A 206 15.52 7.72 0.35
C ARG A 206 15.61 7.71 -1.18
N PHE A 207 15.11 6.67 -1.84
CA PHE A 207 15.10 6.61 -3.30
C PHE A 207 14.12 7.60 -3.92
N TRP A 208 12.94 7.76 -3.30
CA TRP A 208 11.96 8.77 -3.71
C TRP A 208 12.48 10.20 -3.61
N GLN A 209 13.16 10.56 -2.52
CA GLN A 209 13.77 11.88 -2.36
C GLN A 209 14.75 12.18 -3.50
N ARG A 210 15.61 11.22 -3.86
CA ARG A 210 16.56 11.37 -4.97
C ARG A 210 15.87 11.60 -6.32
N LEU A 211 14.81 10.84 -6.61
CA LEU A 211 14.00 11.04 -7.81
C LEU A 211 13.36 12.43 -7.81
N LEU A 212 12.70 12.79 -6.72
CA LEU A 212 12.03 14.08 -6.57
C LEU A 212 12.99 15.26 -6.71
N ASP A 213 14.19 15.17 -6.15
CA ASP A 213 15.20 16.20 -6.24
C ASP A 213 15.66 16.42 -7.69
N VAL A 214 15.85 15.34 -8.46
CA VAL A 214 16.18 15.44 -9.89
C VAL A 214 15.06 16.10 -10.68
N PHE A 215 13.80 15.72 -10.41
CA PHE A 215 12.65 16.34 -11.07
C PHE A 215 12.48 17.82 -10.72
N ARG A 216 12.64 18.20 -9.45
CA ARG A 216 12.44 19.59 -8.98
C ARG A 216 13.52 20.55 -9.46
N HIS A 217 14.76 20.08 -9.56
CA HIS A 217 15.91 20.93 -9.91
C HIS A 217 16.38 20.76 -11.36
N GLY A 218 15.66 20.00 -12.19
CA GLY A 218 16.04 19.75 -13.58
C GLY A 218 17.36 18.99 -13.73
N GLY A 219 17.61 18.03 -12.83
CA GLY A 219 18.81 17.20 -12.85
C GLY A 219 18.85 16.20 -14.01
N ASP A 220 20.00 15.54 -14.18
CA ASP A 220 20.17 14.50 -15.21
C ASP A 220 19.52 13.17 -14.78
N GLN A 221 18.39 12.84 -15.41
CA GLN A 221 17.66 11.59 -15.19
C GLN A 221 18.48 10.34 -15.55
N ASN A 222 19.34 10.43 -16.57
CA ASN A 222 20.20 9.30 -16.95
C ASN A 222 21.28 9.06 -15.89
N ALA A 223 21.87 10.13 -15.35
CA ALA A 223 22.82 10.01 -14.25
C ALA A 223 22.19 9.38 -13.01
N LEU A 224 20.95 9.78 -12.66
CA LEU A 224 20.19 9.15 -11.57
C LEU A 224 19.94 7.67 -11.83
N LYS A 225 19.48 7.32 -13.03
CA LYS A 225 19.23 5.93 -13.43
C LYS A 225 20.51 5.08 -13.31
N VAL A 226 21.65 5.57 -13.80
CA VAL A 226 22.95 4.90 -13.66
C VAL A 226 23.32 4.72 -12.18
N ALA A 227 23.08 5.71 -11.33
CA ALA A 227 23.33 5.61 -9.90
C ALA A 227 22.42 4.57 -9.22
N CYS A 228 21.15 4.48 -9.60
CA CYS A 228 20.23 3.45 -9.09
C CYS A 228 20.67 2.04 -9.51
N ILE A 229 21.09 1.85 -10.78
CA ILE A 229 21.63 0.58 -11.28
C ILE A 229 22.89 0.19 -10.49
N ALA A 230 23.82 1.12 -10.28
CA ALA A 230 25.07 0.86 -9.58
C ALA A 230 24.86 0.47 -8.11
N GLU A 231 23.84 1.04 -7.47
CA GLU A 231 23.44 0.69 -6.09
C GLU A 231 22.60 -0.60 -6.04
N GLY A 232 22.01 -1.01 -7.17
CA GLY A 232 21.11 -2.17 -7.24
C GLY A 232 19.81 -1.92 -6.49
N VAL A 233 19.18 -0.76 -6.68
CA VAL A 233 17.99 -0.34 -5.94
C VAL A 233 16.86 -1.38 -6.03
N HIS A 234 16.58 -1.95 -7.19
CA HIS A 234 15.62 -3.05 -7.34
C HIS A 234 15.91 -4.26 -6.44
N ASN A 235 17.19 -4.61 -6.20
CA ASN A 235 17.56 -5.72 -5.30
C ASN A 235 17.37 -5.37 -3.83
N ILE A 236 17.67 -4.13 -3.43
CA ILE A 236 17.42 -3.63 -2.07
C ILE A 236 15.92 -3.65 -1.79
N VAL A 237 15.11 -3.11 -2.71
CA VAL A 237 13.65 -3.13 -2.60
C VAL A 237 13.11 -4.57 -2.57
N GLY A 238 13.61 -5.46 -3.44
CA GLY A 238 13.25 -6.87 -3.43
C GLY A 238 13.53 -7.56 -2.09
N ALA A 239 14.71 -7.34 -1.51
CA ALA A 239 15.07 -7.88 -0.20
C ALA A 239 14.17 -7.33 0.92
N ASN A 240 13.88 -6.03 0.92
CA ASN A 240 12.99 -5.40 1.89
C ASN A 240 11.55 -5.95 1.78
N LEU A 241 11.04 -6.15 0.55
CA LEU A 241 9.72 -6.76 0.32
C LEU A 241 9.65 -8.23 0.77
N ALA A 242 10.72 -9.00 0.55
CA ALA A 242 10.82 -10.37 1.03
C ALA A 242 10.81 -10.43 2.59
N ALA A 243 11.55 -9.54 3.25
CA ALA A 243 11.56 -9.42 4.71
C ALA A 243 10.18 -9.01 5.26
N LEU A 244 9.52 -8.04 4.62
CA LEU A 244 8.15 -7.64 4.94
C LEU A 244 7.17 -8.82 4.84
N ARG A 245 7.19 -9.57 3.74
CA ARG A 245 6.29 -10.73 3.56
C ARG A 245 6.55 -11.84 4.57
N LEU A 246 7.82 -12.09 4.91
CA LEU A 246 8.17 -13.03 5.96
C LEU A 246 7.55 -12.60 7.31
N ALA A 247 7.73 -11.33 7.69
CA ALA A 247 7.19 -10.81 8.95
C ALA A 247 5.65 -10.81 8.97
N ILE A 248 4.98 -10.49 7.85
CA ILE A 248 3.52 -10.61 7.74
C ILE A 248 3.08 -12.06 7.93
N ARG A 249 3.81 -13.03 7.36
CA ARG A 249 3.50 -14.46 7.48
C ARG A 249 3.67 -14.96 8.91
N GLU A 250 4.71 -14.51 9.61
CA GLU A 250 4.92 -14.80 11.03
C GLU A 250 3.78 -14.23 11.88
N ALA A 251 3.39 -12.97 11.66
CA ALA A 251 2.25 -12.36 12.33
C ALA A 251 0.91 -13.08 12.02
N TYR A 252 0.70 -13.50 10.76
CA TYR A 252 -0.45 -14.30 10.36
C TYR A 252 -0.52 -15.65 11.09
N ASN A 253 0.62 -16.35 11.20
CA ASN A 253 0.72 -17.64 11.89
C ASN A 253 0.46 -17.48 13.39
N ALA A 254 1.06 -16.47 14.03
CA ALA A 254 0.81 -16.16 15.44
C ALA A 254 -0.65 -15.81 15.75
N SER A 255 -1.38 -15.28 14.75
CA SER A 255 -2.82 -14.98 14.86
C SER A 255 -3.72 -16.22 14.80
N GLY A 256 -3.18 -17.41 14.48
CA GLY A 256 -3.97 -18.61 14.17
C GLY A 256 -4.29 -19.55 15.33
N GLY A 257 -3.58 -19.47 16.45
CA GLY A 257 -3.84 -20.27 17.66
C GLY A 257 -3.79 -21.81 17.53
N ASP A 258 -3.41 -22.36 16.37
CA ASP A 258 -3.61 -23.78 16.04
C ASP A 258 -2.67 -24.75 16.79
N ASP A 259 -1.65 -24.24 17.47
CA ASP A 259 -0.60 -25.05 18.10
C ASP A 259 -0.91 -25.53 19.53
N GLY A 260 -2.14 -25.33 20.04
CA GLY A 260 -2.52 -25.75 21.40
C GLY A 260 -1.75 -25.06 22.54
N ARG A 261 -0.79 -24.20 22.20
CA ARG A 261 -0.26 -23.14 23.06
C ARG A 261 -1.33 -22.07 23.12
N SER A 262 -1.63 -21.54 24.30
CA SER A 262 -2.51 -20.39 24.49
C SER A 262 -2.08 -19.26 23.54
N GLY A 263 -2.70 -19.21 22.36
CA GLY A 263 -2.43 -18.18 21.36
C GLY A 263 -2.70 -16.83 21.99
N ASP A 264 -1.88 -15.84 21.65
CA ASP A 264 -2.13 -14.49 22.13
C ASP A 264 -3.43 -14.01 21.46
N ASP A 265 -4.53 -14.05 22.22
CA ASP A 265 -5.89 -13.67 21.79
C ASP A 265 -5.91 -12.25 21.18
N ARG A 266 -4.87 -11.46 21.47
CA ARG A 266 -4.62 -10.12 20.92
C ARG A 266 -4.49 -10.07 19.39
N LEU A 267 -4.04 -11.13 18.74
CA LEU A 267 -3.74 -11.13 17.30
C LEU A 267 -4.84 -11.80 16.45
N SER A 268 -5.77 -12.53 17.05
CA SER A 268 -6.80 -13.30 16.33
C SER A 268 -7.58 -12.45 15.32
N HIS A 269 -7.96 -11.23 15.73
CA HIS A 269 -8.66 -10.24 14.92
C HIS A 269 -7.89 -9.75 13.67
N ALA A 270 -6.55 -9.84 13.69
CA ALA A 270 -5.70 -9.33 12.62
C ALA A 270 -5.44 -10.36 11.50
N ARG A 271 -5.78 -11.64 11.74
CA ARG A 271 -5.53 -12.72 10.78
C ARG A 271 -6.09 -12.46 9.37
N PRO A 272 -7.36 -11.99 9.21
CA PRO A 272 -7.92 -11.70 7.89
C PRO A 272 -7.14 -10.59 7.15
N LEU A 273 -6.66 -9.59 7.88
CA LEU A 273 -5.86 -8.50 7.32
C LEU A 273 -4.51 -9.03 6.83
N PHE A 274 -3.79 -9.80 7.64
CA PHE A 274 -2.49 -10.34 7.23
C PHE A 274 -2.60 -11.28 6.02
N ALA A 275 -3.67 -12.08 5.94
CA ALA A 275 -3.95 -12.88 4.75
C ALA A 275 -4.13 -12.00 3.49
N ALA A 276 -4.91 -10.93 3.59
CA ALA A 276 -5.11 -9.99 2.49
C ALA A 276 -3.80 -9.25 2.10
N LEU A 277 -2.97 -8.87 3.07
CA LEU A 277 -1.67 -8.24 2.80
C LEU A 277 -0.71 -9.20 2.07
N LEU A 278 -0.72 -10.49 2.42
CA LEU A 278 0.06 -11.51 1.71
C LEU A 278 -0.42 -11.73 0.27
N GLU A 279 -1.69 -11.48 -0.03
CA GLU A 279 -2.25 -11.52 -1.39
C GLU A 279 -1.90 -10.24 -2.18
N LEU A 280 -1.85 -9.09 -1.52
CA LEU A 280 -1.61 -7.79 -2.14
C LEU A 280 -0.14 -7.52 -2.47
N ILE A 281 0.78 -7.85 -1.56
CA ILE A 281 2.20 -7.47 -1.66
C ILE A 281 3.00 -8.63 -2.24
N SER A 282 3.55 -8.50 -3.45
CA SER A 282 4.43 -9.52 -4.05
C SER A 282 5.83 -9.56 -3.43
N ALA A 283 6.49 -10.73 -3.49
CA ALA A 283 7.87 -10.98 -3.03
C ALA A 283 8.96 -10.58 -4.04
N GLY A 284 8.63 -9.86 -5.11
CA GLY A 284 9.61 -9.43 -6.10
C GLY A 284 10.34 -10.59 -6.79
N GLY A 285 9.73 -11.77 -6.92
CA GLY A 285 10.36 -12.91 -7.57
C GLY A 285 11.63 -13.45 -6.87
N THR A 286 11.80 -13.15 -5.57
CA THR A 286 12.98 -13.58 -4.80
C THR A 286 13.07 -15.10 -4.74
N VAL A 287 14.24 -15.65 -5.08
CA VAL A 287 14.50 -17.11 -5.08
C VAL A 287 14.25 -17.69 -3.68
N GLY A 288 13.45 -18.76 -3.60
CA GLY A 288 13.09 -19.42 -2.34
C GLY A 288 11.71 -19.05 -1.79
N PHE A 289 11.03 -18.05 -2.37
CA PHE A 289 9.61 -17.85 -2.14
C PHE A 289 8.82 -18.59 -3.23
N GLU A 290 8.28 -19.77 -2.90
CA GLU A 290 7.21 -20.39 -3.70
C GLU A 290 5.95 -19.54 -3.53
N GLU A 291 5.77 -18.55 -4.40
CA GLU A 291 4.49 -17.85 -4.49
C GLU A 291 3.43 -18.78 -5.06
N VAL A 292 2.21 -18.63 -4.54
CA VAL A 292 1.05 -19.34 -5.05
C VAL A 292 0.94 -19.03 -6.54
N VAL A 293 0.88 -20.08 -7.36
CA VAL A 293 0.85 -20.01 -8.84
C VAL A 293 -0.32 -19.17 -9.39
N ARG A 294 -1.29 -18.83 -8.54
CA ARG A 294 -2.49 -18.09 -8.90
C ARG A 294 -2.25 -16.58 -8.79
N ALA A 295 -2.51 -15.87 -9.89
CA ALA A 295 -2.54 -14.41 -9.88
C ALA A 295 -3.62 -13.87 -8.91
N PRO A 296 -3.32 -12.79 -8.16
CA PRO A 296 -4.26 -12.21 -7.22
C PRO A 296 -5.50 -11.67 -7.93
N SER A 297 -6.59 -11.57 -7.19
CA SER A 297 -7.82 -10.93 -7.67
C SER A 297 -8.46 -10.10 -6.57
N TRP A 298 -9.09 -8.98 -6.92
CA TRP A 298 -9.76 -8.11 -5.96
C TRP A 298 -10.87 -8.82 -5.18
N GLN A 299 -11.53 -9.80 -5.80
CA GLN A 299 -12.50 -10.67 -5.13
C GLN A 299 -11.84 -11.55 -4.05
N ALA A 300 -10.68 -12.16 -4.36
CA ALA A 300 -9.94 -12.97 -3.40
C ALA A 300 -9.42 -12.12 -2.25
N VAL A 301 -8.82 -10.97 -2.53
CA VAL A 301 -8.37 -9.99 -1.53
C VAL A 301 -9.52 -9.60 -0.60
N ARG A 302 -10.66 -9.22 -1.17
CA ARG A 302 -11.86 -8.86 -0.39
C ARG A 302 -12.36 -10.02 0.44
N ALA A 303 -12.39 -11.24 -0.10
CA ALA A 303 -12.82 -12.43 0.63
C ALA A 303 -11.89 -12.75 1.81
N LEU A 304 -10.58 -12.63 1.62
CA LEU A 304 -9.57 -12.82 2.68
C LEU A 304 -9.74 -11.77 3.79
N ALA A 305 -9.88 -10.49 3.42
CA ALA A 305 -10.10 -9.42 4.39
C ALA A 305 -11.45 -9.56 5.11
N ALA A 306 -12.49 -10.00 4.40
CA ALA A 306 -13.85 -10.15 4.94
C ALA A 306 -14.04 -11.42 5.79
N ALA A 307 -13.10 -12.37 5.73
CA ALA A 307 -13.18 -13.63 6.46
C ALA A 307 -13.57 -13.35 7.92
N ALA A 308 -14.71 -13.89 8.32
CA ALA A 308 -15.29 -13.61 9.63
C ALA A 308 -14.31 -14.03 10.72
N ASP A 309 -14.15 -13.18 11.71
CA ASP A 309 -13.57 -13.59 12.97
C ASP A 309 -14.58 -14.53 13.65
N PRO A 310 -14.25 -15.83 13.87
CA PRO A 310 -15.15 -16.77 14.51
C PRO A 310 -15.68 -16.27 15.87
N MET A 311 -14.98 -15.35 16.55
CA MET A 311 -15.35 -14.86 17.87
C MET A 311 -16.37 -13.70 17.89
N ARG A 312 -16.52 -12.94 16.79
CA ARG A 312 -17.42 -11.76 16.80
C ARG A 312 -18.92 -12.09 16.73
N SER A 313 -19.30 -13.34 16.46
CA SER A 313 -20.69 -13.77 16.53
C SER A 313 -21.22 -13.87 17.98
N ALA A 314 -20.35 -13.75 19.00
CA ALA A 314 -20.73 -14.07 20.39
C ALA A 314 -20.80 -12.90 21.37
N ARG A 315 -20.13 -11.75 21.17
CA ARG A 315 -20.12 -10.65 22.17
C ARG A 315 -20.04 -9.26 21.55
N GLY A 316 -21.02 -8.42 21.86
CA GLY A 316 -20.98 -6.98 21.57
C GLY A 316 -19.83 -6.32 22.33
N VAL A 317 -19.03 -5.52 21.63
CA VAL A 317 -17.90 -4.78 22.20
C VAL A 317 -18.42 -3.56 22.99
N PRO A 318 -17.96 -3.32 24.23
CA PRO A 318 -18.28 -2.09 24.96
C PRO A 318 -17.48 -0.90 24.42
N THR A 319 -18.18 0.19 24.12
CA THR A 319 -17.64 1.46 23.64
C THR A 319 -16.94 2.24 24.77
N LEU A 320 -15.76 2.81 24.50
CA LEU A 320 -15.14 3.83 25.33
C LEU A 320 -15.12 5.15 24.53
N ASP A 321 -16.03 6.06 24.90
CA ASP A 321 -16.06 7.43 24.40
C ASP A 321 -14.77 8.17 24.81
N LEU A 322 -13.86 8.38 23.86
CA LEU A 322 -12.87 9.44 23.96
C LEU A 322 -13.49 10.72 23.38
N PRO A 323 -13.59 11.82 24.16
CA PRO A 323 -14.23 13.03 23.68
C PRO A 323 -13.40 13.66 22.56
N LEU A 324 -13.92 13.58 21.33
CA LEU A 324 -13.51 14.46 20.24
C LEU A 324 -13.99 15.88 20.58
N GLN A 325 -13.11 16.70 21.13
CA GLN A 325 -13.32 18.15 21.19
C GLN A 325 -13.47 18.67 19.76
N ARG A 326 -14.70 19.06 19.40
CA ARG A 326 -15.00 19.80 18.18
C ARG A 326 -14.35 21.17 18.29
N CYS A 327 -13.33 21.44 17.48
CA CYS A 327 -12.88 22.82 17.27
C CYS A 327 -14.00 23.57 16.56
N SER A 328 -14.47 24.65 17.20
CA SER A 328 -15.28 25.71 16.60
C SER A 328 -14.37 26.73 15.94
#